data_AF-A0A2V7HJF0-F1
#
_entry.id   AF-A0A2V7HJF0-F1
#
_cell.length_a   1.000
_cell.length_b   1.000
_cell.length_c   1.000
_cell.angle_alpha   90.00
_cell.angle_beta   90.00
_cell.angle_gamma   90.00
#
_symmetry.space_group_name_H-M   'P 1'
#
loop_
_entity.id
_entity.type
_entity.pdbx_description
1 polymer ?
#
loop_
_entity_poly.entity_id
_entity_poly.type
_entity_poly.pdbx_seq_one_letter_code
_entity_poly.pdbx_strand_id
1 'polypeptide(L)'
;MSRLVRASLAFSASAGIACAPAPSLTPAPAQALGGSLYMPRAVQQAYRSGTRSLDGRPGPNYWQNRGRYVIAITALPPDRTIRGVEQITYFNNSPDTLRNPVIKLFMNIHKPGAPRAYPARPDYLTPGVQIDSVAVNGQATQWQGVQNAFTWITTCRRIPAVKECSIRPLSSSPISIRV
;
A
#
# COMPACT_ATOMS: atom_id res chain seq x y z
N MET A 1 -102.09 48.15 -42.57
CA MET A 1 -102.27 46.92 -41.76
C MET A 1 -100.98 46.68 -40.98
N SER A 2 -101.14 46.35 -39.70
CA SER A 2 -100.19 46.54 -38.60
C SER A 2 -98.87 45.74 -38.67
N ARG A 3 -97.86 46.35 -38.06
CA ARG A 3 -96.53 45.83 -37.74
C ARG A 3 -96.59 44.62 -36.80
N LEU A 4 -95.57 43.76 -36.88
CA LEU A 4 -95.17 42.90 -35.77
C LEU A 4 -93.64 42.78 -35.74
N VAL A 5 -93.06 43.34 -34.67
CA VAL A 5 -91.64 43.29 -34.32
C VAL A 5 -91.46 42.16 -33.31
N ARG A 6 -90.46 41.30 -33.51
CA ARG A 6 -89.95 40.40 -32.47
C ARG A 6 -88.45 40.57 -32.36
N ALA A 7 -88.02 41.04 -31.18
CA ALA A 7 -86.64 41.09 -30.75
C ALA A 7 -86.19 39.71 -30.27
N SER A 8 -84.95 39.35 -30.54
CA SER A 8 -84.28 38.20 -29.92
C SER A 8 -82.81 38.56 -29.70
N LEU A 9 -82.42 38.66 -28.43
CA LEU A 9 -81.04 38.73 -27.96
C LEU A 9 -80.51 37.30 -27.77
N ALA A 10 -79.26 37.04 -28.19
CA ALA A 10 -78.35 36.09 -27.55
C ALA A 10 -76.92 36.41 -28.03
N PHE A 11 -76.07 36.99 -27.19
CA PHE A 11 -75.13 36.36 -26.24
C PHE A 11 -73.76 36.08 -26.89
N SER A 12 -72.83 37.01 -26.72
CA SER A 12 -71.41 36.87 -27.12
C SER A 12 -70.67 35.98 -26.12
N ALA A 13 -70.03 34.91 -26.61
CA ALA A 13 -69.04 34.15 -25.87
C ALA A 13 -67.63 34.66 -26.19
N SER A 14 -66.88 35.01 -25.16
CA SER A 14 -65.49 35.50 -25.21
C SER A 14 -64.49 34.37 -25.50
N ALA A 15 -63.48 34.69 -26.32
CA ALA A 15 -62.41 33.78 -26.71
C ALA A 15 -61.44 33.51 -25.55
N GLY A 16 -61.18 32.22 -25.28
CA GLY A 16 -60.12 31.77 -24.37
C GLY A 16 -58.76 31.74 -25.08
N ILE A 17 -57.75 32.32 -24.46
CA ILE A 17 -56.35 32.27 -24.89
C ILE A 17 -55.78 30.89 -24.51
N ALA A 18 -55.40 30.10 -25.50
CA ALA A 18 -54.67 28.85 -25.28
C ALA A 18 -53.16 29.13 -25.17
N CYS A 19 -52.54 28.66 -24.08
CA CYS A 19 -51.10 28.68 -23.86
C CYS A 19 -50.44 27.61 -24.75
N ALA A 20 -49.51 28.00 -25.63
CA ALA A 20 -48.72 27.06 -26.43
C ALA A 20 -47.61 26.43 -25.56
N PRO A 21 -47.34 25.11 -25.66
CA PRO A 21 -46.27 24.47 -24.91
C PRO A 21 -44.88 24.89 -25.42
N ALA A 22 -43.97 25.21 -24.51
CA ALA A 22 -42.59 25.57 -24.82
C ALA A 22 -41.82 24.37 -25.45
N PRO A 23 -40.90 24.62 -26.41
CA PRO A 23 -40.09 23.57 -27.01
C PRO A 23 -39.14 22.97 -25.97
N SER A 24 -39.15 21.63 -25.86
CA SER A 24 -38.24 20.86 -25.02
C SER A 24 -36.81 20.95 -25.58
N LEU A 25 -35.90 21.51 -24.78
CA LEU A 25 -34.46 21.48 -25.05
C LEU A 25 -33.97 20.04 -24.91
N THR A 26 -33.69 19.37 -26.03
CA THR A 26 -32.97 18.09 -26.02
C THR A 26 -31.53 18.33 -25.56
N PRO A 27 -31.05 17.69 -24.47
CA PRO A 27 -29.65 17.81 -24.06
C PRO A 27 -28.74 17.21 -25.15
N ALA A 28 -27.68 17.93 -25.49
CA ALA A 28 -26.64 17.45 -26.40
C ALA A 28 -26.00 16.16 -25.85
N PRO A 29 -25.62 15.20 -26.70
CA PRO A 29 -24.94 14.00 -26.24
C PRO A 29 -23.62 14.38 -25.56
N ALA A 30 -23.48 14.01 -24.28
CA ALA A 30 -22.23 14.16 -23.56
C ALA A 30 -21.16 13.32 -24.28
N GLN A 31 -20.19 13.99 -24.89
CA GLN A 31 -19.04 13.32 -25.47
C GLN A 31 -18.21 12.72 -24.33
N ALA A 32 -18.30 11.40 -24.15
CA ALA A 32 -17.35 10.67 -23.33
C ALA A 32 -15.95 10.90 -23.93
N LEU A 33 -15.03 11.45 -23.14
CA LEU A 33 -13.61 11.54 -23.49
C LEU A 33 -13.05 10.11 -23.59
N GLY A 34 -13.20 9.48 -24.75
CA GLY A 34 -12.88 8.09 -25.04
C GLY A 34 -11.38 7.82 -25.21
N GLY A 35 -10.57 8.17 -24.22
CA GLY A 35 -9.18 7.74 -24.12
C GLY A 35 -8.98 6.88 -22.88
N SER A 36 -8.29 5.74 -23.02
CA SER A 36 -7.82 4.99 -21.86
C SER A 36 -6.95 5.91 -20.99
N LEU A 37 -7.21 5.97 -19.69
CA LEU A 37 -6.38 6.73 -18.76
C LEU A 37 -4.92 6.30 -18.90
N TYR A 38 -4.01 7.27 -18.76
CA TYR A 38 -2.58 6.99 -18.81
C TYR A 38 -2.21 5.91 -17.79
N MET A 39 -1.62 4.82 -18.30
CA MET A 39 -1.16 3.72 -17.46
C MET A 39 0.35 3.81 -17.25
N PRO A 40 0.83 3.93 -16.00
CA PRO A 40 2.26 3.95 -15.71
C PRO A 40 2.95 2.68 -16.20
N ARG A 41 4.22 2.80 -16.64
CA ARG A 41 5.02 1.68 -17.18
C ARG A 41 5.10 0.47 -16.24
N ALA A 42 5.18 0.72 -14.92
CA ALA A 42 5.21 -0.34 -13.91
C ALA A 42 3.90 -1.14 -13.85
N VAL A 43 2.76 -0.48 -14.03
CA VAL A 43 1.43 -1.12 -14.05
C VAL A 43 1.25 -1.93 -15.34
N GLN A 44 1.66 -1.37 -16.49
CA GLN A 44 1.68 -2.10 -17.75
C GLN A 44 2.53 -3.38 -17.65
N GLN A 45 3.70 -3.28 -17.01
CA GLN A 45 4.58 -4.44 -16.81
C GLN A 45 3.95 -5.49 -15.89
N ALA A 46 3.22 -5.09 -14.84
CA ALA A 46 2.54 -6.01 -13.93
C ALA A 46 1.41 -6.80 -14.62
N TYR A 47 0.70 -6.17 -15.56
CA TYR A 47 -0.29 -6.83 -16.40
C TYR A 47 0.36 -7.77 -17.42
N ARG A 48 1.44 -7.32 -18.09
CA ARG A 48 2.20 -8.18 -19.01
C ARG A 48 2.81 -9.40 -18.31
N SER A 49 3.25 -9.27 -17.06
CA SER A 49 3.80 -10.38 -16.27
C SER A 49 2.73 -11.27 -15.64
N GLY A 50 1.44 -10.94 -15.79
CA GLY A 50 0.33 -11.70 -15.20
C GLY A 50 0.32 -11.68 -13.67
N THR A 51 0.99 -10.71 -13.04
CA THR A 51 1.01 -10.56 -11.57
C THR A 51 -0.21 -9.80 -11.05
N ARG A 52 -0.89 -9.04 -11.92
CA ARG A 52 -2.18 -8.35 -11.63
C ARG A 52 -3.14 -8.48 -12.82
N SER A 53 -4.44 -8.48 -12.53
CA SER A 53 -5.52 -8.31 -13.54
C SER A 53 -5.95 -6.84 -13.65
N LEU A 54 -6.57 -6.49 -14.78
CA LEU A 54 -7.23 -5.19 -14.98
C LEU A 54 -8.36 -4.95 -13.97
N ASP A 55 -8.99 -6.01 -13.47
CA ASP A 55 -10.05 -5.96 -12.45
C ASP A 55 -9.52 -5.73 -11.02
N GLY A 56 -8.22 -5.49 -10.86
CA GLY A 56 -7.57 -5.28 -9.57
C GLY A 56 -7.29 -6.56 -8.77
N ARG A 57 -7.75 -7.72 -9.25
CA ARG A 57 -7.46 -9.01 -8.62
C ARG A 57 -5.99 -9.42 -8.82
N PRO A 58 -5.41 -10.16 -7.85
CA PRO A 58 -4.15 -10.87 -8.07
C PRO A 58 -4.22 -11.72 -9.34
N GLY A 59 -3.20 -11.59 -10.19
CA GLY A 59 -3.10 -12.41 -11.40
C GLY A 59 -2.60 -13.83 -11.10
N PRO A 60 -2.60 -14.73 -12.09
CA PRO A 60 -2.15 -16.12 -11.91
C PRO A 60 -0.68 -16.23 -11.45
N ASN A 61 0.17 -15.26 -11.80
CA ASN A 61 1.58 -15.23 -11.42
C ASN A 61 1.83 -14.37 -10.16
N TYR A 62 0.79 -14.04 -9.40
CA TYR A 62 0.92 -13.26 -8.18
C TYR A 62 1.67 -14.05 -7.09
N TRP A 63 2.58 -13.38 -6.39
CA TRP A 63 3.39 -13.96 -5.32
C TRP A 63 3.37 -13.04 -4.08
N GLN A 64 3.57 -13.64 -2.91
CA GLN A 64 3.70 -12.93 -1.63
C GLN A 64 4.90 -13.47 -0.89
N ASN A 65 5.77 -12.60 -0.39
CA ASN A 65 6.85 -13.03 0.50
C ASN A 65 6.34 -13.10 1.94
N ARG A 66 6.94 -13.98 2.74
CA ARG A 66 6.59 -14.14 4.16
C ARG A 66 7.85 -14.21 5.02
N GLY A 67 7.73 -13.78 6.27
CA GLY A 67 8.76 -13.93 7.30
C GLY A 67 8.18 -14.69 8.48
N ARG A 68 8.96 -15.59 9.06
CA ARG A 68 8.65 -16.22 10.35
C ARG A 68 9.65 -15.73 11.39
N TYR A 69 9.15 -15.36 12.56
CA TYR A 69 9.95 -14.80 13.64
C TYR A 69 9.83 -15.68 14.88
N VAL A 70 10.95 -16.02 15.49
CA VAL A 70 11.02 -16.65 16.81
C VAL A 70 11.80 -15.71 17.69
N ILE A 71 11.14 -15.18 18.72
CA ILE A 71 11.69 -14.11 19.57
C ILE A 71 11.70 -14.62 21.00
N ALA A 72 12.87 -14.66 21.62
CA ALA A 72 13.06 -14.96 23.03
C ALA A 72 13.59 -13.70 23.72
N ILE A 73 12.87 -13.19 24.72
CA ILE A 73 13.17 -11.93 25.40
C ILE A 73 13.24 -12.14 26.90
N THR A 74 14.16 -11.43 27.55
CA THR A 74 14.26 -11.28 29.00
C THR A 74 14.25 -9.79 29.34
N ALA A 75 13.32 -9.38 30.21
CA ALA A 75 13.33 -8.04 30.80
C ALA A 75 14.09 -8.07 32.13
N LEU A 76 14.92 -7.06 32.38
CA LEU A 76 15.74 -6.94 33.58
C LEU A 76 15.33 -5.68 34.37
N PRO A 77 14.32 -5.74 35.25
CA PRO A 77 14.08 -4.71 36.26
C PRO A 77 15.10 -4.83 37.41
N PRO A 78 15.57 -3.71 38.00
CA PRO A 78 15.20 -2.32 37.72
C PRO A 78 15.94 -1.68 36.54
N ASP A 79 16.90 -2.37 35.92
CA ASP A 79 17.87 -1.87 34.93
C ASP A 79 17.27 -1.40 33.59
N ARG A 80 15.93 -1.41 33.43
CA ARG A 80 15.17 -0.99 32.24
C ARG A 80 15.73 -1.58 30.92
N THR A 81 16.38 -2.73 31.01
CA THR A 81 17.08 -3.36 29.90
C THR A 81 16.30 -4.57 29.43
N ILE A 82 16.20 -4.71 28.11
CA ILE A 82 15.57 -5.86 27.45
C ILE A 82 16.66 -6.54 26.62
N ARG A 83 16.91 -7.82 26.89
CA ARG A 83 17.86 -8.66 26.15
C ARG A 83 17.12 -9.78 25.45
N GLY A 84 17.63 -10.26 24.32
CA GLY A 84 16.95 -11.32 23.62
C GLY A 84 17.68 -11.91 22.42
N VAL A 85 17.08 -12.95 21.88
CA VAL A 85 17.52 -13.59 20.65
C VAL A 85 16.33 -13.64 19.71
N GLU A 86 16.55 -13.23 18.47
CA GLU A 86 15.57 -13.26 17.40
C GLU A 86 16.08 -14.14 16.27
N GLN A 87 15.25 -15.08 15.83
CA GLN A 87 15.48 -15.88 14.63
C GLN A 87 14.41 -15.54 13.59
N ILE A 88 14.86 -15.00 12.46
CA ILE A 88 14.05 -14.55 11.33
C ILE A 88 14.24 -15.56 10.20
N THR A 89 13.19 -16.21 9.76
CA THR A 89 13.21 -17.05 8.56
C THR A 89 12.47 -16.33 7.44
N TYR A 90 13.21 -15.89 6.43
CA TYR A 90 12.61 -15.23 5.27
C TYR A 90 12.33 -16.22 4.14
N PHE A 91 11.15 -16.13 3.56
CA PHE A 91 10.71 -16.93 2.42
C PHE A 91 10.48 -16.00 1.22
N ASN A 92 11.38 -16.07 0.25
CA ASN A 92 11.28 -15.33 -1.01
C ASN A 92 10.52 -16.17 -2.04
N ASN A 93 9.28 -15.80 -2.33
CA ASN A 93 8.47 -16.41 -3.39
C ASN A 93 8.50 -15.58 -4.68
N SER A 94 9.29 -14.50 -4.72
CA SER A 94 9.46 -13.70 -5.92
C SER A 94 10.36 -14.42 -6.94
N PRO A 95 10.18 -14.16 -8.23
CA PRO A 95 11.04 -14.71 -9.28
C PRO A 95 12.45 -14.08 -9.30
N ASP A 96 12.71 -13.07 -8.47
CA ASP A 96 13.99 -12.33 -8.42
C ASP A 96 14.80 -12.62 -7.14
N THR A 97 16.11 -12.47 -7.24
CA THR A 97 17.09 -12.69 -6.16
C THR A 97 17.14 -11.51 -5.21
N LEU A 98 16.88 -11.75 -3.92
CA LEU A 98 17.03 -10.75 -2.86
C LEU A 98 18.50 -10.56 -2.50
N ARG A 99 19.15 -9.55 -3.09
CA ARG A 99 20.59 -9.29 -2.89
C ARG A 99 20.90 -8.66 -1.53
N ASN A 100 20.04 -7.76 -1.06
CA ASN A 100 20.29 -6.90 0.10
C ASN A 100 19.06 -6.94 1.03
N PRO A 101 18.99 -7.89 1.97
CA PRO A 101 17.90 -7.93 2.93
C PRO A 101 18.03 -6.74 3.88
N VAL A 102 16.97 -5.96 4.03
CA VAL A 102 16.92 -4.83 4.98
C VAL A 102 16.15 -5.26 6.22
N ILE A 103 16.74 -5.01 7.38
CA ILE A 103 16.12 -5.22 8.69
C ILE A 103 15.77 -3.87 9.27
N LYS A 104 14.56 -3.77 9.83
CA LYS A 104 14.08 -2.56 10.45
C LYS A 104 14.20 -2.65 11.97
N LEU A 105 15.10 -1.87 12.55
CA LEU A 105 15.26 -1.72 13.99
C LEU A 105 14.40 -0.57 14.48
N PHE A 106 13.17 -0.87 14.91
CA PHE A 106 12.21 0.17 15.29
C PHE A 106 12.69 1.04 16.45
N MET A 107 13.31 0.45 17.48
CA MET A 107 13.77 1.19 18.65
C MET A 107 14.92 2.17 18.34
N ASN A 108 15.59 2.03 17.19
CA ASN A 108 16.60 3.01 16.77
C ASN A 108 16.01 4.38 16.42
N ILE A 109 14.68 4.52 16.36
CA ILE A 109 14.06 5.83 16.31
C ILE A 109 14.50 6.69 17.51
N HIS A 110 14.76 6.10 18.69
CA HIS A 110 15.16 6.82 19.90
C HIS A 110 16.65 7.23 19.93
N LYS A 111 17.43 6.87 18.91
CA LYS A 111 18.85 7.27 18.85
C LYS A 111 18.98 8.79 18.74
N PRO A 112 19.99 9.40 19.40
CA PRO A 112 20.38 10.77 19.13
C PRO A 112 20.63 10.99 17.64
N GLY A 113 20.19 12.13 17.11
CA GLY A 113 20.35 12.48 15.69
C GLY A 113 19.35 11.82 14.73
N ALA A 114 18.51 10.87 15.18
CA ALA A 114 17.46 10.34 14.32
C ALA A 114 16.49 11.46 13.90
N PRO A 115 16.09 11.53 12.62
CA PRO A 115 15.24 12.60 12.11
C PRO A 115 13.85 12.56 12.74
N ARG A 116 13.39 13.71 13.20
CA ARG A 116 12.08 13.91 13.86
C ARG A 116 11.58 15.32 13.57
N ALA A 117 10.26 15.49 13.61
CA ALA A 117 9.63 16.80 13.43
C ALA A 117 9.97 17.79 14.55
N TYR A 118 10.13 17.28 15.78
CA TYR A 118 10.42 18.09 16.97
C TYR A 118 11.62 17.52 17.75
N PRO A 119 12.35 18.37 18.49
CA PRO A 119 13.40 17.90 19.39
C PRO A 119 12.85 16.92 20.43
N ALA A 120 13.64 15.88 20.72
CA ALA A 120 13.35 14.97 21.82
C ALA A 120 14.06 15.46 23.09
N ARG A 121 13.39 15.29 24.24
CA ARG A 121 14.02 15.51 25.54
C ARG A 121 15.13 14.47 25.77
N PRO A 122 16.19 14.78 26.53
CA PRO A 122 17.29 13.84 26.78
C PRO A 122 16.85 12.53 27.45
N ASP A 123 15.82 12.57 28.29
CA ASP A 123 15.23 11.41 28.99
C ASP A 123 14.46 10.43 28.07
N TYR A 124 14.15 10.84 26.84
CA TYR A 124 13.52 10.02 25.82
C TYR A 124 14.55 9.32 24.90
N LEU A 125 15.78 9.83 24.85
CA LEU A 125 16.82 9.32 23.97
C LEU A 125 17.46 8.07 24.56
N THR A 126 17.74 7.08 23.70
CA THR A 126 18.44 5.86 24.08
C THR A 126 19.58 5.59 23.10
N PRO A 127 20.59 4.78 23.46
CA PRO A 127 21.65 4.37 22.54
C PRO A 127 21.15 3.60 21.30
N GLY A 128 19.87 3.21 21.25
CA GLY A 128 19.29 2.31 20.26
C GLY A 128 19.55 0.85 20.58
N VAL A 129 19.12 -0.02 19.66
CA VAL A 129 19.35 -1.47 19.73
C VAL A 129 20.85 -1.75 19.59
N GLN A 130 21.41 -2.44 20.58
CA GLN A 130 22.76 -3.00 20.52
C GLN A 130 22.67 -4.41 19.98
N ILE A 131 23.53 -4.79 19.03
CA ILE A 131 23.53 -6.13 18.45
C ILE A 131 24.85 -6.78 18.80
N ASP A 132 24.78 -7.83 19.62
CA ASP A 132 25.94 -8.58 20.07
C ASP A 132 26.51 -9.46 18.96
N SER A 133 25.62 -10.17 18.25
CA SER A 133 26.04 -11.07 17.18
C SER A 133 24.93 -11.33 16.17
N VAL A 134 25.33 -11.60 14.92
CA VAL A 134 24.43 -11.99 13.84
C VAL A 134 24.99 -13.21 13.14
N ALA A 135 24.10 -14.13 12.77
CA ALA A 135 24.40 -15.25 11.90
C ALA A 135 23.38 -15.30 10.75
N VAL A 136 23.87 -15.55 9.54
CA VAL A 136 23.03 -15.74 8.35
C VAL A 136 23.26 -17.14 7.85
N ASN A 137 22.18 -17.94 7.76
CA ASN A 137 22.22 -19.35 7.39
C ASN A 137 23.21 -20.17 8.25
N GLY A 138 23.22 -19.90 9.56
CA GLY A 138 24.10 -20.56 10.53
C GLY A 138 25.57 -20.08 10.52
N GLN A 139 25.95 -19.18 9.62
CA GLN A 139 27.31 -18.62 9.59
C GLN A 139 27.35 -17.25 10.25
N ALA A 140 28.21 -17.11 11.28
CA ALA A 140 28.45 -15.84 11.94
C ALA A 140 28.91 -14.78 10.94
N THR A 141 28.35 -13.59 11.04
CA THR A 141 28.69 -12.43 10.21
C THR A 141 28.90 -11.21 11.09
N GLN A 142 29.74 -10.29 10.62
CA GLN A 142 29.88 -8.99 11.26
C GLN A 142 28.61 -8.17 11.04
N TRP A 143 28.14 -7.52 12.11
CA TRP A 143 27.07 -6.54 12.02
C TRP A 143 27.62 -5.24 11.45
N GLN A 144 27.35 -4.98 10.17
CA GLN A 144 27.71 -3.72 9.52
C GLN A 144 26.57 -2.70 9.69
N GLY A 145 26.27 -2.33 10.93
CA GLY A 145 25.37 -1.23 11.21
C GLY A 145 25.95 0.07 10.67
N VAL A 146 25.34 0.65 9.64
CA VAL A 146 25.77 1.95 9.12
C VAL A 146 25.59 2.98 10.24
N GLN A 147 26.62 3.75 10.60
CA GLN A 147 26.53 4.70 11.72
C GLN A 147 25.43 5.75 11.54
N ASN A 148 25.09 6.08 10.29
CA ASN A 148 24.03 7.02 9.92
C ASN A 148 22.68 6.34 9.60
N ALA A 149 22.61 5.01 9.73
CA ALA A 149 21.37 4.28 9.59
C ALA A 149 20.67 4.19 10.95
N PHE A 150 19.50 4.83 11.02
CA PHE A 150 18.65 4.75 12.21
C PHE A 150 17.86 3.45 12.18
N THR A 151 16.67 3.47 11.57
CA THR A 151 15.75 2.34 11.62
C THR A 151 15.99 1.31 10.53
N TRP A 152 16.55 1.68 9.37
CA TRP A 152 16.70 0.77 8.22
C TRP A 152 18.14 0.34 8.04
N ILE A 153 18.45 -0.94 8.21
CA ILE A 153 19.82 -1.45 8.12
C ILE A 153 19.89 -2.60 7.14
N THR A 154 20.77 -2.48 6.16
CA THR A 154 21.02 -3.53 5.16
C THR A 154 21.95 -4.59 5.75
N THR A 155 21.54 -5.85 5.66
CA THR A 155 22.39 -6.99 6.03
C THR A 155 23.35 -7.34 4.89
N CYS A 156 24.59 -7.68 5.23
CA CYS A 156 25.72 -7.77 4.28
C CYS A 156 25.69 -9.00 3.35
N ARG A 157 24.66 -9.86 3.37
CA ARG A 157 24.72 -11.14 2.65
C ARG A 157 23.61 -11.33 1.62
N ARG A 158 24.04 -11.64 0.39
CA ARG A 158 23.19 -12.06 -0.73
C ARG A 158 22.41 -13.32 -0.36
N ILE A 159 21.07 -13.27 -0.48
CA ILE A 159 20.20 -14.44 -0.37
C ILE A 159 19.88 -14.92 -1.80
N PRO A 160 20.22 -16.16 -2.19
CA PRO A 160 19.90 -16.65 -3.53
C PRO A 160 18.37 -16.74 -3.73
N ALA A 161 17.87 -16.36 -4.92
CA ALA A 161 16.54 -16.79 -5.34
C ALA A 161 16.60 -18.26 -5.75
N VAL A 162 15.65 -19.05 -5.27
CA VAL A 162 15.52 -20.43 -5.73
C VAL A 162 14.62 -20.45 -6.96
N LYS A 163 15.21 -20.86 -8.09
CA LYS A 163 14.48 -21.37 -9.23
C LYS A 163 14.33 -22.87 -9.02
N GLU A 164 13.14 -23.33 -8.64
CA GLU A 164 12.48 -24.51 -9.23
C GLU A 164 11.13 -24.74 -8.55
N CYS A 165 10.14 -25.12 -9.35
CA CYS A 165 8.80 -25.53 -8.96
C CYS A 165 8.83 -26.95 -8.40
N SER A 166 8.56 -27.15 -7.10
CA SER A 166 8.03 -28.41 -6.57
C SER A 166 7.47 -28.21 -5.17
N ILE A 167 6.37 -28.92 -4.90
CA ILE A 167 5.53 -28.88 -3.70
C ILE A 167 6.34 -29.24 -2.44
N ARG A 168 7.10 -28.28 -1.88
CA ARG A 168 7.76 -28.32 -0.55
C ARG A 168 8.45 -26.97 -0.27
N PRO A 169 8.76 -26.61 0.99
CA PRO A 169 8.91 -25.22 1.39
C PRO A 169 10.13 -24.57 0.74
N LEU A 170 9.82 -23.66 -0.19
CA LEU A 170 10.70 -22.73 -0.88
C LEU A 170 11.69 -22.11 0.11
N SER A 171 12.99 -22.29 -0.18
CA SER A 171 14.15 -21.65 0.44
C SER A 171 13.86 -20.67 1.57
N SER A 172 13.76 -21.23 2.78
CA SER A 172 13.95 -20.49 4.02
C SER A 172 15.43 -20.22 4.22
N SER A 173 15.84 -18.96 4.21
CA SER A 173 17.14 -18.55 4.74
C SER A 173 16.94 -18.02 6.17
N PRO A 174 17.31 -18.78 7.21
CA PRO A 174 17.24 -18.29 8.58
C PRO A 174 18.37 -17.29 8.87
N ILE A 175 18.00 -16.10 9.33
CA ILE A 175 18.87 -15.10 9.93
C ILE A 175 18.65 -15.17 11.44
N SER A 176 19.71 -15.35 12.22
CA SER A 176 19.68 -15.30 13.68
C SER A 176 20.39 -14.05 14.17
N ILE A 177 19.79 -13.34 15.12
CA ILE A 177 20.29 -12.10 15.70
C ILE A 177 20.21 -12.22 17.21
N ARG A 178 21.27 -11.82 17.91
CA ARG A 178 21.31 -11.70 19.36
C ARG A 178 21.51 -10.23 19.72
N VAL A 179 20.65 -9.75 20.63
CA VAL A 179 20.50 -8.36 21.09
C VAL A 179 20.64 -8.29 22.60
#